data_AF-A0A8F4FWX7-F1
#
_entry.id   AF-A0A8F4FWX7-F1
#
_cell.length_a   1.000
_cell.length_b   1.000
_cell.length_c   1.000
_cell.angle_alpha   90.00
_cell.angle_beta   90.00
_cell.angle_gamma   90.00
#
_symmetry.space_group_name_H-M   'P 1'
#
loop_
_entity.id
_entity.type
_entity.pdbx_description
1 polymer ?
#
loop_
_entity_poly.entity_id
_entity_poly.type
_entity_poly.pdbx_seq_one_letter_code
_entity_poly.pdbx_strand_id
1 'polypeptide(L)'
;MSSYQVTLKDRTTERIDGADAYQQEGQMTTFFQTGSGRNVVDTWSTRLASFRTSEVVIIRRLDAVPAELAAVGPFAAELFDAAPFDGRAERRSA
;
A
#
# COMPACT_ATOMS: atom_id res chain seq x y z
N MET A 1 1.75 0.60 12.27
CA MET A 1 2.30 -0.52 11.48
C MET A 1 1.60 -0.51 10.14
N SER A 2 2.36 -0.69 9.06
CA SER A 2 1.77 -0.76 7.72
C SER A 2 1.31 -2.18 7.43
N SER A 3 0.35 -2.33 6.53
CA SER A 3 -0.01 -3.62 5.97
C SER A 3 0.20 -3.57 4.46
N TYR A 4 0.46 -4.72 3.84
CA TYR A 4 0.61 -4.82 2.39
C TYR A 4 -0.37 -5.85 1.83
N GLN A 5 -0.88 -5.56 0.64
CA GLN A 5 -1.65 -6.51 -0.15
C GLN A 5 -0.85 -6.87 -1.40
N VAL A 6 -0.61 -8.16 -1.58
CA VAL A 6 0.10 -8.71 -2.73
C VAL A 6 -0.89 -9.44 -3.63
N THR A 7 -0.94 -9.07 -4.90
CA THR A 7 -1.72 -9.77 -5.92
C THR A 7 -0.78 -10.64 -6.73
N LEU A 8 -1.05 -11.94 -6.75
CA LEU A 8 -0.28 -12.93 -7.48
C LEU A 8 -0.85 -13.12 -8.90
N LYS A 9 -0.10 -13.80 -9.78
CA LYS A 9 -0.47 -14.06 -11.18
C LYS A 9 -1.75 -14.86 -11.35
N ASP A 10 -2.03 -15.75 -10.42
CA ASP A 10 -3.29 -16.51 -10.32
C ASP A 10 -4.48 -15.63 -9.90
N ARG A 11 -4.26 -14.33 -9.70
CA ARG A 11 -5.20 -13.33 -9.18
C ARG A 11 -5.57 -13.53 -7.71
N THR A 12 -4.90 -14.41 -6.99
CA THR A 12 -5.03 -14.54 -5.55
C THR A 12 -4.44 -13.30 -4.88
N THR A 13 -5.11 -12.79 -3.85
CA THR A 13 -4.65 -11.65 -3.06
C THR A 13 -4.30 -12.07 -1.65
N GLU A 14 -3.07 -11.82 -1.25
CA GLU A 14 -2.53 -12.12 0.08
C GLU A 14 -2.34 -10.82 0.87
N ARG A 15 -2.77 -10.82 2.12
CA ARG A 15 -2.61 -9.66 3.03
C ARG A 15 -1.54 -9.96 4.06
N ILE A 16 -0.59 -9.05 4.18
CA ILE A 16 0.55 -9.14 5.10
C ILE A 16 0.41 -7.99 6.09
N ASP A 17 0.01 -8.31 7.31
CA ASP A 17 -0.09 -7.34 8.39
C ASP A 17 1.22 -7.26 9.17
N GLY A 18 1.58 -6.05 9.60
CA GLY A 18 2.76 -5.82 10.45
C GLY A 18 4.09 -5.75 9.69
N ALA A 19 4.06 -5.70 8.36
CA ALA A 19 5.24 -5.44 7.54
C ALA A 19 5.51 -3.93 7.44
N ASP A 20 6.77 -3.55 7.64
CA ASP A 20 7.20 -2.15 7.52
C ASP A 20 7.88 -1.88 6.18
N ALA A 21 8.52 -2.90 5.61
CA ALA A 21 9.23 -2.82 4.34
C ALA A 21 9.22 -4.16 3.60
N TYR A 22 9.60 -4.12 2.32
CA TYR A 22 9.90 -5.32 1.54
C TYR A 22 11.17 -5.11 0.71
N GLN A 23 11.87 -6.21 0.43
CA GLN A 23 13.10 -6.21 -0.37
C GLN A 23 13.11 -7.39 -1.33
N GLN A 24 13.76 -7.20 -2.47
CA GLN A 24 14.03 -8.29 -3.41
C GLN A 24 15.30 -9.05 -2.97
N GLU A 25 15.12 -10.29 -2.53
CA GLU A 25 16.18 -11.23 -2.20
C GLU A 25 16.33 -12.22 -3.36
N GLY A 26 17.08 -11.82 -4.40
CA GLY A 26 17.26 -12.59 -5.62
C GLY A 26 15.95 -12.76 -6.41
N GLN A 27 15.43 -13.98 -6.45
CA GLN A 27 14.15 -14.26 -7.13
C GLN A 27 12.94 -14.00 -6.23
N MET A 28 13.14 -13.81 -4.93
CA MET A 28 12.05 -13.63 -3.96
C MET A 28 11.84 -12.15 -3.64
N THR A 29 10.59 -11.79 -3.37
CA THR A 29 10.22 -10.53 -2.73
C THR A 29 9.78 -10.84 -1.31
N THR A 30 10.59 -10.41 -0.33
CA THR A 30 10.40 -10.73 1.08
C THR A 30 9.93 -9.48 1.84
N PHE A 31 8.92 -9.65 2.67
CA PHE A 31 8.36 -8.63 3.54
C PHE A 31 8.95 -8.78 4.94
N PHE A 32 9.32 -7.66 5.53
CA PHE A 32 10.02 -7.60 6.80
C PHE A 32 9.24 -6.75 7.80
N GLN A 33 9.22 -7.23 9.04
CA GLN A 33 8.92 -6.42 10.21
C GLN A 33 10.21 -5.86 10.77
N THR A 34 10.27 -4.53 10.92
CA THR A 34 11.40 -3.85 11.53
C THR A 34 11.16 -3.68 13.02
N GLY A 35 12.14 -4.06 13.84
CA GLY A 35 12.03 -3.89 15.29
C GLY A 35 12.17 -2.42 15.70
N SER A 36 11.12 -1.87 16.32
CA SER A 36 11.11 -0.57 17.02
C SER A 36 11.60 0.65 16.23
N GLY A 37 10.70 1.26 15.47
CA GLY A 37 10.79 2.67 15.02
C GLY A 37 11.82 2.98 13.94
N ARG A 38 12.52 1.98 13.39
CA ARG A 38 13.48 2.15 12.30
C ARG A 38 12.89 1.58 11.02
N ASN A 39 12.62 2.42 10.02
CA ASN A 39 12.21 1.99 8.67
C ASN A 39 13.37 1.35 7.87
N VAL A 40 14.39 0.82 8.54
CA VAL A 40 15.58 0.24 7.90
C VAL A 40 15.56 -1.26 8.13
N VAL A 41 15.57 -2.03 7.05
CA VAL A 41 15.75 -3.48 7.11
C VAL A 41 17.18 -3.74 7.58
N ASP A 42 17.34 -4.15 8.84
CA ASP A 42 18.61 -4.56 9.44
C ASP A 42 18.62 -6.07 9.77
N THR A 43 19.75 -6.57 10.27
CA THR A 43 19.98 -7.98 10.67
C THR A 43 18.94 -8.51 11.69
N TRP A 44 18.19 -7.65 12.36
CA TRP A 44 17.15 -8.03 13.33
C TRP A 44 15.73 -7.96 12.75
N SER A 45 15.59 -7.75 11.44
CA SER A 45 14.28 -7.75 10.79
C SER A 45 13.71 -9.16 10.69
N THR A 46 12.44 -9.32 11.07
CA THR A 46 11.75 -10.62 10.98
C THR A 46 11.08 -10.75 9.62
N ARG A 47 11.38 -11.83 8.89
CA ARG A 47 10.68 -12.17 7.64
C ARG A 47 9.25 -12.58 7.95
N LEU A 48 8.28 -11.85 7.42
CA LEU A 48 6.85 -12.15 7.59
C LEU A 48 6.29 -13.00 6.46
N ALA A 49 6.68 -12.71 5.23
CA ALA A 49 6.25 -13.44 4.05
C ALA A 49 7.28 -13.29 2.92
N SER A 50 7.38 -14.30 2.05
CA SER A 50 8.24 -14.25 0.88
C SER A 50 7.52 -14.85 -0.32
N PHE A 51 7.45 -14.10 -1.41
CA PHE A 51 6.78 -14.49 -2.64
C PHE A 51 7.78 -14.58 -3.78
N ARG A 52 7.51 -15.46 -4.74
CA ARG A 52 8.29 -15.48 -5.96
C ARG A 52 8.02 -14.20 -6.75
N THR A 53 9.07 -13.43 -7.04
CA THR A 53 8.96 -12.12 -7.71
C THR A 53 8.31 -12.26 -9.09
N SER A 54 8.55 -13.38 -9.79
CA SER A 54 7.88 -13.65 -11.06
C SER A 54 6.37 -13.83 -10.93
N GLU A 55 5.87 -14.16 -9.75
CA GLU A 55 4.44 -14.39 -9.50
C GLU A 55 3.74 -13.15 -8.95
N VAL A 56 4.48 -12.16 -8.46
CA VAL A 56 3.91 -10.93 -7.96
C VAL A 56 3.55 -10.01 -9.12
N VAL A 57 2.27 -9.66 -9.23
CA VAL A 57 1.77 -8.71 -10.24
C VAL A 57 1.63 -7.32 -9.64
N ILE A 58 1.15 -7.22 -8.41
CA ILE A 58 0.91 -5.94 -7.73
C ILE A 58 1.26 -6.06 -6.25
N ILE A 59 1.98 -5.08 -5.72
CA ILE A 59 2.12 -4.85 -4.27
C ILE A 59 1.47 -3.51 -3.96
N ARG A 60 0.49 -3.49 -3.06
CA ARG A 60 -0.14 -2.26 -2.56
C ARG A 60 0.15 -2.12 -1.08
N ARG A 61 0.58 -0.94 -0.66
CA ARG A 61 0.59 -0.59 0.76
C ARG A 61 -0.85 -0.23 1.16
N LEU A 62 -1.34 -0.88 2.20
CA LEU A 62 -2.57 -0.52 2.86
C LEU A 62 -2.18 0.42 4.01
N ASP A 63 -2.47 1.70 3.82
CA ASP A 63 -2.43 2.63 4.94
C ASP A 63 -3.55 2.24 5.91
N ALA A 64 -3.25 2.30 7.21
CA ALA A 64 -4.29 2.18 8.21
C ALA A 64 -5.28 3.31 7.93
N VAL A 65 -6.47 2.97 7.43
CA VAL A 65 -7.56 3.93 7.30
C VAL A 65 -7.72 4.54 8.70
N PRO A 66 -7.52 5.85 8.88
CA PRO A 66 -7.78 6.50 10.14
C PRO A 66 -9.17 6.04 10.60
N ALA A 67 -9.31 5.59 11.86
CA ALA A 67 -10.58 5.06 12.36
C ALA A 67 -11.77 6.03 12.13
N GLU A 68 -11.46 7.32 11.98
CA GLU A 68 -12.38 8.40 11.61
C GLU A 68 -13.00 8.26 10.20
N LEU A 69 -12.26 7.74 9.21
CA LEU A 69 -12.76 7.42 7.87
C LEU A 69 -13.46 6.07 7.80
N ALA A 70 -13.15 5.13 8.71
CA ALA A 70 -13.86 3.85 8.83
C ALA A 70 -15.27 3.99 9.45
N ALA A 71 -15.52 5.10 10.17
CA ALA A 71 -16.83 5.45 10.70
C ALA A 71 -17.78 6.03 9.63
N VAL A 72 -17.25 6.46 8.48
CA VAL A 72 -18.06 6.75 7.30
C VAL A 72 -18.42 5.39 6.70
N GLY A 73 -19.65 4.94 6.98
CA GLY A 73 -20.22 3.72 6.40
C GLY A 73 -20.16 3.70 4.87
N PRO A 74 -20.70 2.68 4.20
CA PRO A 74 -20.45 2.35 2.78
C PRO A 74 -20.92 3.40 1.72
N PHE A 75 -21.21 4.64 2.09
CA PHE A 75 -21.66 5.72 1.21
C PHE A 75 -20.54 6.57 0.59
N ALA A 76 -19.27 6.36 0.94
CA ALA A 76 -18.17 7.14 0.34
C ALA A 76 -17.94 6.88 -1.16
N ALA A 77 -18.56 5.84 -1.73
CA ALA A 77 -18.46 5.53 -3.16
C ALA A 77 -19.31 6.46 -4.05
N GLU A 78 -20.31 7.17 -3.52
CA GLU A 78 -21.23 7.99 -4.35
C GLU A 78 -20.84 9.47 -4.46
N LEU A 79 -19.84 9.96 -3.70
CA LEU A 79 -19.52 11.39 -3.63
C LEU A 79 -18.45 11.88 -4.62
N PHE A 80 -17.90 10.99 -5.48
CA PHE A 80 -16.97 11.40 -6.53
C PHE A 80 -17.62 11.83 -7.84
N ASP A 81 -18.95 11.85 -7.94
CA ASP A 81 -19.66 12.49 -9.07
C ASP A 81 -19.98 13.96 -8.79
N ALA A 82 -18.95 14.73 -8.45
CA ALA A 82 -19.04 16.18 -8.28
C ALA A 82 -18.08 16.90 -9.24
N ALA A 83 -18.63 17.11 -10.43
CA ALA A 83 -18.27 18.11 -11.45
C ALA A 83 -16.94 17.94 -12.22
N PRO A 84 -16.96 18.09 -13.56
CA PRO A 84 -15.73 18.22 -14.33
C PRO A 84 -15.02 19.51 -13.91
N PHE A 85 -13.74 19.39 -13.60
CA PHE A 85 -12.83 20.50 -13.44
C PHE A 85 -12.79 21.30 -14.74
N ASP A 86 -13.56 22.40 -14.83
CA ASP A 86 -13.53 23.29 -15.99
C ASP A 86 -12.22 24.08 -15.96
N GLY A 87 -11.26 23.59 -16.76
CA GLY A 87 -9.94 24.16 -16.92
C GLY A 87 -9.96 25.50 -17.67
N ARG A 88 -10.47 26.56 -17.04
CA ARG A 88 -10.25 27.92 -17.53
C ARG A 88 -9.06 28.58 -16.83
N ALA A 89 -7.91 28.43 -17.46
CA ALA A 89 -6.74 29.27 -17.22
C ALA A 89 -7.08 30.74 -17.53
N GLU A 90 -7.12 31.59 -16.51
CA GLU A 90 -7.00 33.04 -16.71
C GLU A 90 -5.59 33.51 -16.35
N ARG A 91 -4.79 33.72 -17.41
CA ARG A 91 -3.71 34.70 -17.39
C ARG A 91 -4.35 36.10 -17.38
N ARG A 92 -3.95 36.94 -16.43
CA ARG A 92 -3.85 38.43 -16.51
C ARG A 92 -3.24 38.90 -15.18
N SER A 93 -1.93 39.13 -15.12
CA SER A 93 -1.29 40.44 -15.26
C SER A 93 -1.83 41.51 -14.30
N ALA A 94 -1.09 41.75 -13.22
CA ALA A 94 -0.87 43.07 -12.61
C ALA A 94 0.50 43.02 -11.91
#